data_AF-A0A3D1SHE7-F1
#
_entry.id   AF-A0A3D1SHE7-F1
#
_cell.length_a   1.000
_cell.length_b   1.000
_cell.length_c   1.000
_cell.angle_alpha   90.00
_cell.angle_beta   90.00
_cell.angle_gamma   90.00
#
_symmetry.space_group_name_H-M   'P 1'
#
loop_
_entity.id
_entity.type
_entity.pdbx_description
1 polymer ?
#
loop_
_entity_poly.entity_id
_entity_poly.type
_entity_poly.pdbx_seq_one_letter_code
_entity_poly.pdbx_strand_id
1 'polypeptide(L)'
;MDHAQEIINQIMDDPNDSNIGVLVNKLLREFHRGYPLEHLRLLLLSQNDSIAETGIWVASELGQKAKPLLDDVVPLLKHPAKTVRFFAVDCVLSCATESNKHEVASVIPLLDDAEAAVRWKAMGFLSRASREQLQGALDYLNTTEPDSMHIHGLQWLLSQGANNPEEIMPFIQSQDSILRKYGVVAAVQTSQHNSKPLFYAASMGDPDIKQFARDMMKLSEYKA
;
A
#
# COMPACT_ATOMS: atom_id res chain seq x y z
N MET A 1 19.18 -9.74 29.70
CA MET A 1 18.02 -9.12 29.03
C MET A 1 18.06 -9.59 27.58
N ASP A 2 16.93 -9.83 26.93
CA ASP A 2 16.93 -10.25 25.53
C ASP A 2 17.54 -9.12 24.67
N HIS A 3 18.50 -9.44 23.80
CA HIS A 3 19.20 -8.46 22.97
C HIS A 3 18.24 -7.62 22.13
N ALA A 4 17.15 -8.24 21.64
CA ALA A 4 16.13 -7.53 20.88
C ALA A 4 15.33 -6.53 21.74
N GLN A 5 15.08 -6.87 23.02
CA GLN A 5 14.41 -5.97 23.96
C GLN A 5 15.28 -4.74 24.28
N GLU A 6 16.60 -4.93 24.39
CA GLU A 6 17.54 -3.81 24.57
C GLU A 6 17.51 -2.85 23.37
N ILE A 7 17.39 -3.38 22.15
CA ILE A 7 17.26 -2.56 20.94
C ILE A 7 15.93 -1.79 20.93
N ILE A 8 14.81 -2.44 21.30
CA ILE A 8 13.51 -1.77 21.42
C ILE A 8 13.58 -0.61 22.41
N ASN A 9 14.17 -0.84 23.58
CA ASN A 9 14.31 0.20 24.60
C ASN A 9 15.15 1.38 24.08
N GLN A 10 16.26 1.12 23.37
CA GLN A 10 17.07 2.18 22.76
C GLN A 10 16.28 3.00 21.73
N ILE A 11 15.50 2.34 20.87
CA ILE A 11 14.63 3.02 19.90
C ILE A 11 13.58 3.90 20.60
N MET A 12 13.03 3.40 21.71
CA MET A 12 12.01 4.14 22.48
C MET A 12 12.60 5.33 23.24
N ASP A 13 13.82 5.19 23.77
CA ASP A 13 14.50 6.22 24.55
C ASP A 13 14.98 7.38 23.68
N ASP A 14 15.53 7.10 22.49
CA ASP A 14 15.95 8.11 21.51
C ASP A 14 15.57 7.70 20.07
N PRO A 15 14.31 7.97 19.65
CA PRO A 15 13.86 7.64 18.30
C PRO A 15 14.52 8.49 17.20
N ASN A 16 15.28 9.52 17.56
CA ASN A 16 16.00 10.37 16.62
C ASN A 16 17.53 10.15 16.70
N ASP A 17 17.98 9.07 17.34
CA ASP A 17 19.41 8.71 17.41
C ASP A 17 20.00 8.68 15.99
N SER A 18 21.18 9.26 15.83
CA SER A 18 21.96 9.21 14.59
C SER A 18 22.18 7.79 14.02
N ASN A 19 22.14 6.76 14.88
CA ASN A 19 22.29 5.35 14.57
C ASN A 19 20.96 4.60 14.48
N ILE A 20 19.82 5.29 14.48
CA ILE A 20 18.49 4.65 14.48
C ILE A 20 18.36 3.63 13.34
N GLY A 21 18.85 3.95 12.14
CA GLY A 21 18.85 3.02 11.01
C GLY A 21 19.61 1.71 11.29
N VAL A 22 20.71 1.76 12.04
CA VAL A 22 21.47 0.56 12.45
C VAL A 22 20.68 -0.25 13.47
N LEU A 23 20.06 0.40 14.46
CA LEU A 23 19.23 -0.25 15.48
C LEU A 23 18.03 -0.94 14.84
N VAL A 24 17.32 -0.25 13.98
CA VAL A 24 16.14 -0.77 13.27
C VAL A 24 16.48 -1.96 12.39
N ASN A 25 17.61 -1.92 11.67
CA ASN A 25 18.09 -3.06 10.90
C ASN A 25 18.48 -4.26 11.77
N LYS A 26 19.06 -4.03 12.96
CA LYS A 26 19.34 -5.11 13.91
C LYS A 26 18.04 -5.71 14.44
N LEU A 27 17.08 -4.88 14.83
CA LEU A 27 15.77 -5.32 15.31
C LEU A 27 15.04 -6.18 14.27
N LEU A 28 15.03 -5.75 13.00
CA LEU A 28 14.46 -6.52 11.90
C LEU A 28 15.09 -7.91 11.80
N ARG A 29 16.42 -8.03 11.93
CA ARG A 29 17.12 -9.33 11.92
C ARG A 29 16.71 -10.22 13.10
N GLU A 30 16.52 -9.64 14.28
CA GLU A 30 16.06 -10.41 15.45
C GLU A 30 14.65 -10.98 15.24
N PHE A 31 13.72 -10.21 14.65
CA PHE A 31 12.42 -10.76 14.25
C PHE A 31 12.56 -11.85 13.19
N HIS A 32 13.47 -11.71 12.21
CA HIS A 32 13.74 -12.79 11.27
C HIS A 32 14.29 -14.06 11.94
N ARG A 33 15.01 -13.93 13.06
CA ARG A 33 15.56 -15.02 13.89
C ARG A 33 14.55 -15.65 14.85
N GLY A 34 13.33 -15.11 14.92
CA GLY A 34 12.25 -15.67 15.75
C GLY A 34 12.02 -14.92 17.06
N TYR A 35 12.50 -13.69 17.20
CA TYR A 35 12.06 -12.83 18.29
C TYR A 35 10.53 -12.64 18.24
N PRO A 36 9.80 -12.75 19.37
CA PRO A 36 8.34 -12.78 19.35
C PRO A 36 7.71 -11.48 18.82
N LEU A 37 6.82 -11.62 17.82
CA LEU A 37 6.23 -10.49 17.08
C LEU A 37 5.36 -9.57 17.95
N GLU A 38 4.82 -10.07 19.06
CA GLU A 38 4.03 -9.26 19.99
C GLU A 38 4.82 -8.06 20.54
N HIS A 39 6.14 -8.15 20.60
CA HIS A 39 6.98 -7.05 21.04
C HIS A 39 7.05 -5.91 20.02
N LEU A 40 6.74 -6.15 18.74
CA LEU A 40 6.65 -5.09 17.73
C LEU A 40 5.45 -4.15 17.99
N ARG A 41 4.42 -4.60 18.72
CA ARG A 41 3.26 -3.77 19.08
C ARG A 41 3.65 -2.57 19.93
N LEU A 42 4.72 -2.67 20.72
CA LEU A 42 5.25 -1.55 21.51
C LEU A 42 5.65 -0.36 20.63
N LEU A 43 6.17 -0.65 19.43
CA LEU A 43 6.54 0.37 18.47
C LEU A 43 5.33 0.83 17.65
N LEU A 44 4.54 -0.12 17.11
CA LEU A 44 3.37 0.17 16.26
C LEU A 44 2.31 1.03 16.96
N LEU A 45 2.05 0.78 18.25
CA LEU A 45 1.00 1.44 19.02
C LEU A 45 1.51 2.68 19.79
N SER A 46 2.76 3.08 19.55
CA SER A 46 3.35 4.25 20.19
C SER A 46 2.63 5.53 19.75
N GLN A 47 2.45 6.46 20.70
CA GLN A 47 1.92 7.80 20.42
C GLN A 47 2.99 8.74 19.84
N ASN A 48 4.25 8.32 19.79
CA ASN A 48 5.33 9.07 19.15
C ASN A 48 5.43 8.66 17.68
N ASP A 49 5.21 9.62 16.78
CA ASP A 49 5.19 9.41 15.32
C ASP A 49 6.47 8.73 14.80
N SER A 50 7.66 9.11 15.28
CA SER A 50 8.93 8.51 14.85
C SER A 50 9.07 7.05 15.29
N ILE A 51 8.54 6.70 16.46
CA ILE A 51 8.51 5.32 16.96
C ILE A 51 7.50 4.49 16.18
N ALA A 52 6.29 5.03 15.94
CA ALA A 52 5.27 4.38 15.14
C ALA A 52 5.75 4.13 13.70
N GLU A 53 6.42 5.12 13.09
CA GLU A 53 7.08 5.02 11.79
C GLU A 53 8.11 3.88 11.76
N THR A 54 8.95 3.78 12.80
CA THR A 54 9.89 2.67 12.94
C THR A 54 9.16 1.32 13.03
N GLY A 55 8.12 1.23 13.85
CA GLY A 55 7.35 0.00 14.04
C GLY A 55 6.73 -0.49 12.73
N ILE A 56 6.09 0.41 11.98
CA ILE A 56 5.43 0.04 10.73
C ILE A 56 6.41 -0.25 9.60
N TRP A 57 7.56 0.42 9.58
CA TRP A 57 8.65 0.07 8.66
C TRP A 57 9.15 -1.35 8.91
N VAL A 58 9.42 -1.72 10.17
CA VAL A 58 9.86 -3.09 10.50
C VAL A 58 8.77 -4.10 10.10
N ALA A 59 7.50 -3.79 10.39
CA ALA A 59 6.39 -4.66 10.00
C ALA A 59 6.28 -4.84 8.49
N SER A 60 6.45 -3.79 7.68
CA SER A 60 6.40 -3.90 6.22
C SER A 60 7.56 -4.74 5.66
N GLU A 61 8.75 -4.64 6.25
CA GLU A 61 9.93 -5.41 5.81
C GLU A 61 9.87 -6.90 6.20
N LEU A 62 9.06 -7.27 7.19
CA LEU A 62 8.87 -8.66 7.59
C LEU A 62 8.04 -9.48 6.58
N GLY A 63 7.35 -8.81 5.65
CA GLY A 63 6.46 -9.43 4.68
C GLY A 63 5.40 -10.29 5.36
N GLN A 64 5.13 -11.49 4.83
CA GLN A 64 4.09 -12.41 5.36
C GLN A 64 4.27 -12.77 6.84
N LYS A 65 5.47 -12.62 7.42
CA LYS A 65 5.67 -12.84 8.87
C LYS A 65 4.88 -11.85 9.72
N ALA A 66 4.61 -10.64 9.22
CA ALA A 66 3.84 -9.63 9.94
C ALA A 66 2.31 -9.84 9.89
N LYS A 67 1.81 -10.90 9.25
CA LYS A 67 0.37 -11.22 9.18
C LYS A 67 -0.35 -11.17 10.55
N PRO A 68 0.21 -11.64 11.68
CA PRO A 68 -0.44 -11.55 12.99
C PRO A 68 -0.63 -10.12 13.53
N LEU A 69 -0.05 -9.10 12.87
CA LEU A 69 -0.11 -7.70 13.25
C LEU A 69 -1.09 -6.89 12.38
N LEU A 70 -1.81 -7.53 11.43
CA LEU A 70 -2.69 -6.82 10.50
C LEU A 70 -3.73 -5.95 11.21
N ASP A 71 -4.33 -6.43 12.29
CA ASP A 71 -5.31 -5.67 13.08
C ASP A 71 -4.69 -4.42 13.72
N ASP A 72 -3.40 -4.48 14.10
CA ASP A 72 -2.64 -3.35 14.63
C ASP A 72 -2.24 -2.36 13.51
N VAL A 73 -2.08 -2.85 12.28
CA VAL A 73 -1.68 -2.06 11.10
C VAL A 73 -2.83 -1.27 10.50
N VAL A 74 -4.06 -1.80 10.49
CA VAL A 74 -5.21 -1.12 9.86
C VAL A 74 -5.44 0.30 10.40
N PRO A 75 -5.43 0.56 11.72
CA PRO A 75 -5.55 1.92 12.24
C PRO A 75 -4.49 2.89 11.72
N LEU A 76 -3.28 2.39 11.42
CA LEU A 76 -2.16 3.18 10.92
C LEU A 76 -2.37 3.70 9.47
N LEU A 77 -3.32 3.12 8.72
CA LEU A 77 -3.75 3.67 7.43
C LEU A 77 -4.39 5.06 7.56
N LYS A 78 -4.79 5.47 8.77
CA LYS A 78 -5.34 6.81 9.08
C LYS A 78 -4.37 7.67 9.90
N HIS A 79 -3.12 7.22 10.08
CA HIS A 79 -2.13 7.93 10.89
C HIS A 79 -1.82 9.34 10.33
N PRO A 80 -1.58 10.37 11.15
CA PRO A 80 -1.27 11.72 10.68
C PRO A 80 0.00 11.78 9.82
N ALA A 81 1.06 11.06 10.22
CA ALA A 81 2.29 10.97 9.46
C ALA A 81 2.11 10.15 8.16
N LYS A 82 2.46 10.75 7.03
CA LYS A 82 2.33 10.12 5.70
C LYS A 82 3.21 8.90 5.50
N THR A 83 4.39 8.89 6.11
CA THR A 83 5.33 7.78 6.03
C THR A 83 4.75 6.54 6.70
N VAL A 84 4.04 6.72 7.82
CA VAL A 84 3.33 5.64 8.50
C VAL A 84 2.25 5.06 7.60
N ARG A 85 1.41 5.91 6.99
CA ARG A 85 0.38 5.45 6.03
C ARG A 85 0.99 4.72 4.84
N PHE A 86 2.10 5.22 4.30
CA PHE A 86 2.81 4.61 3.17
C PHE A 86 3.26 3.17 3.49
N PHE A 87 3.92 2.95 4.63
CA PHE A 87 4.36 1.61 5.03
C PHE A 87 3.20 0.72 5.47
N ALA A 88 2.14 1.29 6.04
CA ALA A 88 0.92 0.54 6.35
C ALA A 88 0.30 -0.08 5.08
N VAL A 89 0.18 0.69 3.99
CA VAL A 89 -0.28 0.15 2.69
C VAL A 89 0.63 -0.98 2.21
N ASP A 90 1.95 -0.86 2.37
CA ASP A 90 2.91 -1.91 1.98
C ASP A 90 2.77 -3.19 2.80
N CYS A 91 2.59 -3.02 4.12
CA CYS A 91 2.42 -4.12 5.04
C CYS A 91 1.12 -4.88 4.73
N VAL A 92 0.02 -4.17 4.46
CA VAL A 92 -1.25 -4.81 4.05
C VAL A 92 -1.05 -5.57 2.74
N LEU A 93 -0.39 -4.99 1.72
CA LEU A 93 -0.12 -5.69 0.45
C LEU A 93 0.64 -7.00 0.67
N SER A 94 1.62 -6.96 1.57
CA SER A 94 2.53 -8.06 1.82
C SER A 94 1.99 -9.11 2.78
N CYS A 95 0.88 -8.86 3.48
CA CYS A 95 0.33 -9.74 4.52
C CYS A 95 -1.11 -10.20 4.28
N ALA A 96 -1.94 -9.35 3.67
CA ALA A 96 -3.36 -9.64 3.50
C ALA A 96 -3.57 -10.79 2.52
N THR A 97 -4.53 -11.65 2.83
CA THR A 97 -5.03 -12.69 1.91
C THR A 97 -6.46 -12.37 1.47
N GLU A 98 -7.06 -13.18 0.61
CA GLU A 98 -8.47 -13.02 0.19
C GLU A 98 -9.47 -13.00 1.36
N SER A 99 -9.10 -13.58 2.51
CA SER A 99 -9.89 -13.53 3.75
C SER A 99 -9.88 -12.16 4.43
N ASN A 100 -8.93 -11.28 4.11
CA ASN A 100 -8.69 -10.00 4.77
C ASN A 100 -9.47 -8.84 4.10
N LYS A 101 -10.77 -9.04 3.90
CA LYS A 101 -11.62 -8.13 3.11
C LYS A 101 -11.61 -6.69 3.65
N HIS A 102 -11.69 -6.54 4.96
CA HIS A 102 -11.68 -5.24 5.64
C HIS A 102 -10.32 -4.55 5.54
N GLU A 103 -9.22 -5.29 5.73
CA GLU A 103 -7.87 -4.72 5.66
C GLU A 103 -7.57 -4.20 4.24
N VAL A 104 -7.94 -4.99 3.21
CA VAL A 104 -7.79 -4.60 1.81
C VAL A 104 -8.71 -3.42 1.47
N ALA A 105 -9.98 -3.44 1.90
CA ALA A 105 -10.92 -2.34 1.69
C ALA A 105 -10.42 -1.03 2.31
N SER A 106 -9.77 -1.10 3.48
CA SER A 106 -9.23 0.07 4.18
C SER A 106 -8.11 0.79 3.43
N VAL A 107 -7.46 0.13 2.46
CA VAL A 107 -6.44 0.75 1.59
C VAL A 107 -7.08 1.60 0.48
N ILE A 108 -8.30 1.25 0.05
CA ILE A 108 -8.93 1.86 -1.14
C ILE A 108 -9.11 3.38 -1.03
N PRO A 109 -9.57 3.95 0.11
CA PRO A 109 -9.70 5.40 0.26
C PRO A 109 -8.38 6.17 0.15
N LEU A 110 -7.23 5.53 0.37
CA LEU A 110 -5.91 6.19 0.23
C LEU A 110 -5.56 6.52 -1.22
N LEU A 111 -6.36 6.07 -2.19
CA LEU A 111 -6.31 6.61 -3.54
C LEU A 111 -6.59 8.11 -3.56
N ASP A 112 -7.32 8.67 -2.60
CA ASP A 112 -7.59 10.11 -2.46
C ASP A 112 -6.85 10.76 -1.28
N ASP A 113 -5.78 10.13 -0.79
CA ASP A 113 -4.96 10.69 0.27
C ASP A 113 -4.38 12.07 -0.10
N ALA A 114 -4.23 12.98 0.86
CA ALA A 114 -3.66 14.30 0.63
C ALA A 114 -2.23 14.25 0.07
N GLU A 115 -1.46 13.21 0.42
CA GLU A 115 -0.06 13.07 0.07
C GLU A 115 0.14 12.21 -1.18
N ALA A 116 0.77 12.78 -2.21
CA ALA A 116 0.97 12.10 -3.50
C ALA A 116 1.72 10.76 -3.38
N ALA A 117 2.67 10.64 -2.46
CA ALA A 117 3.40 9.40 -2.22
C ALA A 117 2.49 8.28 -1.70
N VAL A 118 1.48 8.61 -0.89
CA VAL A 118 0.52 7.64 -0.35
C VAL A 118 -0.45 7.21 -1.44
N ARG A 119 -0.95 8.15 -2.25
CA ARG A 119 -1.76 7.83 -3.45
C ARG A 119 -1.01 6.93 -4.42
N TRP A 120 0.28 7.21 -4.67
CA TRP A 120 1.15 6.37 -5.50
C TRP A 120 1.26 4.95 -4.94
N LYS A 121 1.42 4.82 -3.62
CA LYS A 121 1.51 3.51 -2.95
C LYS A 121 0.19 2.74 -3.02
N ALA A 122 -0.95 3.41 -2.85
CA ALA A 122 -2.27 2.83 -2.99
C ALA A 122 -2.52 2.35 -4.44
N MET A 123 -2.18 3.14 -5.46
CA MET A 123 -2.24 2.66 -6.86
C MET A 123 -1.32 1.45 -7.09
N GLY A 124 -0.12 1.44 -6.50
CA GLY A 124 0.80 0.30 -6.54
C GLY A 124 0.28 -0.93 -5.80
N PHE A 125 -0.51 -0.75 -4.74
CA PHE A 125 -1.25 -1.81 -4.08
C PHE A 125 -2.27 -2.41 -5.05
N LEU A 126 -3.15 -1.59 -5.63
CA LEU A 126 -4.21 -2.09 -6.51
C LEU A 126 -3.66 -2.79 -7.76
N SER A 127 -2.53 -2.33 -8.31
CA SER A 127 -1.90 -2.97 -9.48
C SER A 127 -1.31 -4.35 -9.17
N ARG A 128 -1.07 -4.67 -7.89
CA ARG A 128 -0.44 -5.91 -7.43
C ARG A 128 -1.38 -6.84 -6.65
N ALA A 129 -2.47 -6.30 -6.10
CA ALA A 129 -3.47 -7.06 -5.39
C ALA A 129 -4.11 -8.10 -6.31
N SER A 130 -4.38 -9.29 -5.77
CA SER A 130 -5.08 -10.33 -6.51
C SER A 130 -6.53 -9.92 -6.78
N ARG A 131 -7.12 -10.53 -7.79
CA ARG A 131 -8.52 -10.30 -8.13
C ARG A 131 -9.46 -10.69 -6.97
N GLU A 132 -9.13 -11.74 -6.24
CA GLU A 132 -9.87 -12.22 -5.07
C GLU A 132 -9.79 -11.23 -3.90
N GLN A 133 -8.61 -10.64 -3.65
CA GLN A 133 -8.45 -9.59 -2.65
C GLN A 133 -9.32 -8.37 -3.01
N LEU A 134 -9.25 -7.91 -4.26
CA LEU A 134 -10.02 -6.76 -4.73
C LEU A 134 -11.53 -7.04 -4.72
N GLN A 135 -11.97 -8.26 -5.07
CA GLN A 135 -13.38 -8.66 -4.98
C GLN A 135 -13.84 -8.68 -3.52
N GLY A 136 -13.03 -9.22 -2.60
CA GLY A 136 -13.33 -9.19 -1.17
C GLY A 136 -13.49 -7.77 -0.62
N ALA A 137 -12.62 -6.85 -1.02
CA ALA A 137 -12.74 -5.44 -0.67
C ALA A 137 -14.01 -4.79 -1.24
N LEU A 138 -14.35 -5.11 -2.49
CA LEU A 138 -15.58 -4.63 -3.11
C LEU A 138 -16.83 -5.13 -2.36
N ASP A 139 -16.90 -6.42 -2.01
CA ASP A 139 -18.01 -6.98 -1.24
C ASP A 139 -18.16 -6.26 0.11
N TYR A 140 -17.04 -5.99 0.78
CA TYR A 140 -17.00 -5.28 2.06
C TYR A 140 -17.54 -3.86 1.92
N LEU A 141 -17.04 -3.09 0.94
CA LEU A 141 -17.49 -1.71 0.70
C LEU A 141 -18.99 -1.65 0.36
N ASN A 142 -19.49 -2.53 -0.53
CA ASN A 142 -20.93 -2.57 -0.83
C ASN A 142 -21.80 -2.83 0.41
N THR A 143 -21.27 -3.55 1.40
CA THR A 143 -22.01 -3.89 2.63
C THR A 143 -21.93 -2.80 3.68
N THR A 144 -20.75 -2.18 3.84
CA THR A 144 -20.44 -1.30 4.98
C THR A 144 -20.43 0.17 4.63
N GLU A 145 -20.09 0.51 3.38
CA GLU A 145 -19.95 1.86 2.86
C GLU A 145 -20.55 1.95 1.44
N PRO A 146 -21.85 1.65 1.25
CA PRO A 146 -22.46 1.56 -0.09
C PRO A 146 -22.41 2.86 -0.90
N ASP A 147 -22.19 4.00 -0.25
CA ASP A 147 -22.05 5.31 -0.87
C ASP A 147 -20.59 5.67 -1.19
N SER A 148 -19.64 4.74 -0.97
CA SER A 148 -18.24 4.97 -1.27
C SER A 148 -18.02 5.27 -2.75
N MET A 149 -17.39 6.40 -3.04
CA MET A 149 -17.07 6.83 -4.41
C MET A 149 -16.11 5.88 -5.14
N HIS A 150 -15.46 4.97 -4.42
CA HIS A 150 -14.54 3.98 -4.96
C HIS A 150 -15.22 2.73 -5.51
N ILE A 151 -16.47 2.46 -5.14
CA ILE A 151 -17.20 1.25 -5.57
C ILE A 151 -17.24 1.17 -7.09
N HIS A 152 -17.57 2.27 -7.78
CA HIS A 152 -17.67 2.28 -9.24
C HIS A 152 -16.33 1.96 -9.92
N GLY A 153 -15.24 2.61 -9.49
CA GLY A 153 -13.92 2.38 -10.06
C GLY A 153 -13.40 0.97 -9.78
N LEU A 154 -13.64 0.44 -8.58
CA LEU A 154 -13.24 -0.93 -8.21
C LEU A 154 -14.06 -1.99 -8.94
N GLN A 155 -15.37 -1.79 -9.08
CA GLN A 155 -16.24 -2.65 -9.91
C GLN A 155 -15.76 -2.69 -11.35
N TRP A 156 -15.42 -1.53 -11.92
CA TRP A 156 -14.91 -1.46 -13.28
C TRP A 156 -13.55 -2.13 -13.42
N LEU A 157 -12.62 -1.93 -12.47
CA LEU A 157 -11.32 -2.60 -12.46
C LEU A 157 -11.45 -4.13 -12.43
N LEU A 158 -12.50 -4.64 -11.77
CA LEU A 158 -12.84 -6.06 -11.75
C LEU A 158 -13.65 -6.50 -12.98
N SER A 159 -14.08 -5.62 -13.87
CA SER A 159 -14.82 -6.01 -15.07
C SER A 159 -13.89 -6.53 -16.18
N GLN A 160 -14.46 -7.05 -17.27
CA GLN A 160 -13.68 -7.40 -18.47
C GLN A 160 -13.15 -6.15 -19.20
N GLY A 161 -13.80 -4.99 -19.04
CA GLY A 161 -13.38 -3.74 -19.67
C GLY A 161 -12.02 -3.27 -19.21
N ALA A 162 -11.64 -3.55 -17.96
CA ALA A 162 -10.31 -3.25 -17.44
C ALA A 162 -9.18 -4.07 -18.09
N ASN A 163 -9.51 -5.12 -18.86
CA ASN A 163 -8.56 -5.87 -19.67
C ASN A 163 -8.52 -5.39 -21.14
N ASN A 164 -9.41 -4.47 -21.53
CA ASN A 164 -9.55 -3.97 -22.88
C ASN A 164 -8.92 -2.56 -23.02
N PRO A 165 -7.83 -2.41 -23.78
CA PRO A 165 -7.16 -1.13 -23.99
C PRO A 165 -8.06 0.00 -24.49
N GLU A 166 -9.08 -0.30 -25.29
CA GLU A 166 -10.03 0.70 -25.80
C GLU A 166 -10.97 1.23 -24.71
N GLU A 167 -11.28 0.41 -23.71
CA GLU A 167 -12.12 0.77 -22.57
C GLU A 167 -11.32 1.40 -21.41
N ILE A 168 -10.03 1.09 -21.31
CA ILE A 168 -9.12 1.73 -20.34
C ILE A 168 -8.92 3.22 -20.65
N MET A 169 -8.85 3.59 -21.93
CA MET A 169 -8.56 4.95 -22.36
C MET A 169 -9.55 6.00 -21.83
N PRO A 170 -10.88 5.80 -21.94
CA PRO A 170 -11.87 6.69 -21.32
C PRO A 170 -11.69 6.88 -19.81
N PHE A 171 -11.27 5.85 -19.07
CA PHE A 171 -11.02 5.96 -17.63
C PHE A 171 -9.82 6.86 -17.35
N ILE A 172 -8.70 6.67 -18.06
CA ILE A 172 -7.52 7.56 -17.94
C ILE A 172 -7.86 9.00 -18.32
N GLN A 173 -8.77 9.21 -19.27
CA GLN A 173 -9.21 10.53 -19.74
C GLN A 173 -10.35 11.14 -18.93
N SER A 174 -10.86 10.43 -17.93
CA SER A 174 -12.00 10.89 -17.14
C SER A 174 -11.73 12.24 -16.46
N GLN A 175 -12.76 13.08 -16.35
CA GLN A 175 -12.70 14.29 -15.54
C GLN A 175 -12.61 13.97 -14.04
N ASP A 176 -13.15 12.81 -13.64
CA ASP A 176 -13.04 12.28 -12.28
C ASP A 176 -11.62 11.76 -12.02
N SER A 177 -10.94 12.36 -11.03
CA SER A 177 -9.56 12.01 -10.66
C SER A 177 -9.42 10.59 -10.14
N ILE A 178 -10.45 10.05 -9.47
CA ILE A 178 -10.44 8.69 -8.95
C ILE A 178 -10.54 7.69 -10.10
N LEU A 179 -11.42 7.93 -11.07
CA LEU A 179 -11.53 7.07 -12.24
C LEU A 179 -10.25 7.05 -13.08
N ARG A 180 -9.52 8.17 -13.17
CA ARG A 180 -8.19 8.19 -13.79
C ARG A 180 -7.21 7.25 -13.10
N LYS A 181 -7.22 7.20 -11.76
CA LYS A 181 -6.34 6.31 -10.97
C LYS A 181 -6.67 4.84 -11.24
N TYR A 182 -7.94 4.46 -11.30
CA TYR A 182 -8.33 3.11 -11.72
C TYR A 182 -7.92 2.79 -13.15
N GLY A 183 -8.08 3.75 -14.08
CA GLY A 183 -7.64 3.61 -15.47
C GLY A 183 -6.15 3.32 -15.61
N VAL A 184 -5.29 4.06 -14.90
CA VAL A 184 -3.84 3.81 -14.95
C VAL A 184 -3.45 2.51 -14.25
N VAL A 185 -4.15 2.11 -13.18
CA VAL A 185 -3.95 0.80 -12.55
C VAL A 185 -4.26 -0.33 -13.54
N ALA A 186 -5.38 -0.27 -14.26
CA ALA A 186 -5.73 -1.22 -15.30
C ALA A 186 -4.67 -1.24 -16.42
N ALA A 187 -4.21 -0.08 -16.87
CA ALA A 187 -3.15 0.04 -17.87
C ALA A 187 -1.84 -0.65 -17.45
N VAL A 188 -1.49 -0.60 -16.16
CA VAL A 188 -0.34 -1.31 -15.60
C VAL A 188 -0.58 -2.83 -15.61
N GLN A 189 -1.75 -3.28 -15.19
CA GLN A 189 -2.10 -4.71 -15.15
C GLN A 189 -2.10 -5.35 -16.55
N THR A 190 -2.44 -4.61 -17.59
CA THR A 190 -2.48 -5.11 -18.98
C THR A 190 -1.20 -4.85 -19.77
N SER A 191 -0.20 -4.18 -19.19
CA SER A 191 0.92 -3.60 -19.95
C SER A 191 1.79 -4.62 -20.69
N GLN A 192 1.85 -5.85 -20.17
CA GLN A 192 2.57 -6.96 -20.80
C GLN A 192 1.95 -7.38 -22.15
N HIS A 193 0.64 -7.19 -22.31
CA HIS A 193 -0.07 -7.51 -23.54
C HIS A 193 -0.28 -6.28 -24.43
N ASN A 194 -0.57 -5.13 -23.80
CA ASN A 194 -0.71 -3.87 -24.50
C ASN A 194 -0.32 -2.70 -23.60
N SER A 195 0.83 -2.12 -23.91
CA SER A 195 1.39 -0.99 -23.17
C SER A 195 0.86 0.37 -23.62
N LYS A 196 0.07 0.47 -24.70
CA LYS A 196 -0.41 1.75 -25.24
C LYS A 196 -1.14 2.61 -24.19
N PRO A 197 -2.07 2.09 -23.37
CA PRO A 197 -2.72 2.91 -22.35
C PRO A 197 -1.72 3.42 -21.29
N LEU A 198 -0.72 2.61 -20.94
CA LEU A 198 0.31 2.99 -19.97
C LEU A 198 1.22 4.10 -20.51
N PHE A 199 1.66 4.00 -21.77
CA PHE A 199 2.41 5.06 -22.45
C PHE A 199 1.61 6.36 -22.55
N TYR A 200 0.31 6.25 -22.85
CA TYR A 200 -0.58 7.41 -22.84
C TYR A 200 -0.66 8.05 -21.45
N ALA A 201 -0.87 7.27 -20.39
CA ALA A 201 -0.87 7.74 -19.01
C ALA A 201 0.43 8.48 -18.63
N ALA A 202 1.59 8.00 -19.09
CA ALA A 202 2.90 8.64 -18.87
C ALA A 202 3.08 10.00 -19.56
N SER A 203 2.16 10.37 -20.45
CA SER A 203 2.10 11.66 -21.15
C SER A 203 1.04 12.61 -20.61
N MET A 204 0.17 12.16 -19.70
CA MET A 204 -0.93 12.94 -19.15
C MET A 204 -0.45 14.17 -18.38
N GLY A 205 -1.30 15.20 -18.31
CA GLY A 205 -1.04 16.39 -17.49
C GLY A 205 -1.28 16.16 -15.99
N ASP A 206 -2.06 15.14 -15.62
CA ASP A 206 -2.29 14.77 -14.23
C ASP A 206 -0.98 14.20 -13.61
N PRO A 207 -0.43 14.84 -12.56
CA PRO A 207 0.86 14.46 -12.00
C PRO A 207 0.87 13.07 -11.38
N ASP A 208 -0.23 12.64 -10.75
CA ASP A 208 -0.30 11.32 -10.10
C ASP A 208 -0.23 10.22 -11.16
N ILE A 209 -1.06 10.37 -12.21
CA ILE A 209 -1.16 9.41 -13.31
C ILE A 209 0.15 9.33 -14.09
N LYS A 210 0.71 10.50 -14.44
CA LYS A 210 1.96 10.61 -15.19
C LYS A 210 3.12 9.98 -14.43
N GLN A 211 3.28 10.33 -13.16
CA GLN A 211 4.40 9.85 -12.35
C GLN A 211 4.29 8.35 -12.10
N PHE A 212 3.11 7.87 -11.70
CA PHE A 212 2.88 6.45 -11.47
C PHE A 212 3.14 5.62 -12.73
N ALA A 213 2.61 6.03 -13.89
CA ALA A 213 2.84 5.33 -15.15
C ALA A 213 4.34 5.23 -15.50
N ARG A 214 5.09 6.33 -15.37
CA ARG A 214 6.54 6.35 -15.66
C ARG A 214 7.33 5.44 -14.75
N ASP A 215 6.98 5.40 -13.47
CA ASP A 215 7.66 4.53 -12.51
C ASP A 215 7.38 3.05 -12.80
N MET A 216 6.13 2.72 -13.14
CA MET A 216 5.75 1.35 -13.50
C MET A 216 6.44 0.89 -14.80
N MET A 217 6.61 1.78 -15.78
CA MET A 217 7.37 1.49 -17.00
C MET A 217 8.82 1.13 -16.67
N LYS A 218 9.51 1.95 -15.88
CA LYS A 218 10.90 1.68 -15.46
C LYS A 218 11.01 0.34 -14.73
N LEU A 219 10.08 0.05 -13.80
CA LEU A 219 10.08 -1.21 -13.06
C LEU A 219 9.87 -2.45 -13.96
N SER A 220 9.17 -2.31 -15.08
CA SER A 220 8.98 -3.39 -16.05
C SER A 220 10.23 -3.65 -16.89
N GLU A 221 11.01 -2.61 -17.21
CA GLU A 221 12.27 -2.72 -17.95
C GLU A 221 13.36 -3.48 -17.15
N TYR A 222 13.35 -3.39 -15.83
CA TYR A 222 14.29 -4.13 -14.97
C TYR A 222 13.96 -5.62 -14.81
N LYS A 223 12.78 -6.07 -15.24
CA LYS A 223 12.32 -7.46 -15.09
C LYS A 223 12.40 -8.28 -16.39
N ALA A 224 12.73 -7.64 -17.52
CA ALA A 224 12.91 -8.27 -18.83
C ALA A 224 14.39 -8.56 -19.11
#